data_AF-A0A0S3UIG6-F1
#
_entry.id   AF-A0A0S3UIG6-F1
#
_cell.length_a   1.000
_cell.length_b   1.000
_cell.length_c   1.000
_cell.angle_alpha   90.00
_cell.angle_beta   90.00
_cell.angle_gamma   90.00
#
_symmetry.space_group_name_H-M   'P 1'
#
loop_
_entity.id
_entity.type
_entity.pdbx_description
1 polymer ?
#
loop_
_entity_poly.entity_id
_entity_poly.type
_entity_poly.pdbx_seq_one_letter_code
_entity_poly.pdbx_strand_id
1 'polypeptide(L)'
;MKEIDKSIVQKVKDKLGVNTDNLLELLNMLREMRASKHPDGYEDETAKKIAHEEFTTLNNLYEELSGFIEQHQASKMVVFDDANRDMNEFKYIKDIDIKDAEIKKLKQEVSLLNSSIEIEKEENRKLHKTIEELIEKKNETIHNEIKSIYSPQKIWSDVGLVAILTSLIATFPIVRDWLNQIGATSDIALYAIRVFSFVTIFNWFRSFLVNKRVENIEYSILNDSSINERLNIKQRYIECGFRESFYETDIVSCIKIQLTKFDRILLFGGYEKTIKFLTEDIIIQLNRKKLITSVGSEGLKKVFMVKSA
;
A
#
# COMPACT_ATOMS: atom_id res chain seq x y z
N MET A 1 54.57 43.86 -26.51
CA MET A 1 53.21 44.42 -26.50
C MET A 1 52.59 44.05 -25.16
N LYS A 2 52.35 45.02 -24.27
CA LYS A 2 51.66 44.79 -23.00
C LYS A 2 50.16 44.98 -23.28
N GLU A 3 49.36 43.96 -23.00
CA GLU A 3 47.90 44.09 -22.99
C GLU A 3 47.52 45.18 -21.97
N ILE A 4 46.82 46.19 -22.45
CA ILE A 4 46.26 47.24 -21.60
C ILE A 4 45.05 46.60 -20.91
N ASP A 5 45.12 46.47 -19.59
CA ASP A 5 43.98 46.03 -18.77
C ASP A 5 42.81 46.99 -19.01
N LYS A 6 41.81 46.53 -19.78
CA LYS A 6 40.58 47.29 -20.02
C LYS A 6 39.83 47.43 -18.68
N SER A 7 39.36 48.64 -18.38
CA SER A 7 38.46 48.89 -17.24
C SER A 7 37.26 47.93 -17.28
N ILE A 8 36.78 47.48 -16.11
CA ILE A 8 35.61 46.59 -15.96
C ILE A 8 34.42 47.11 -16.77
N VAL A 9 34.17 48.43 -16.73
CA VAL A 9 33.12 49.10 -17.50
C VAL A 9 33.30 48.89 -19.02
N GLN A 10 34.53 48.96 -19.52
CA GLN A 10 34.82 48.75 -20.93
C GLN A 10 34.65 47.26 -21.33
N LYS A 11 35.05 46.33 -20.46
CA LYS A 11 34.82 44.88 -20.69
C LYS A 11 33.32 44.57 -20.78
N VAL A 12 32.50 45.18 -19.92
CA VAL A 12 31.04 45.03 -19.95
C VAL A 12 30.43 45.63 -21.21
N LYS A 13 30.82 46.85 -21.59
CA LYS A 13 30.38 47.49 -22.84
C LYS A 13 30.71 46.66 -24.08
N ASP A 14 31.93 46.16 -24.16
CA ASP A 14 32.39 45.33 -25.28
C ASP A 14 31.56 44.02 -25.36
N LYS A 15 31.19 43.44 -24.21
CA LYS A 15 30.39 42.21 -24.16
C LYS A 15 28.91 42.44 -24.48
N LEU A 16 28.33 43.55 -24.04
CA LEU A 16 26.94 43.92 -24.30
C LEU A 16 26.73 44.56 -25.69
N GLY A 17 27.80 45.06 -26.33
CA GLY A 17 27.72 45.77 -27.60
C GLY A 17 27.10 47.17 -27.49
N VAL A 18 27.21 47.81 -26.32
CA VAL A 18 26.56 49.10 -26.01
C VAL A 18 27.58 50.17 -25.65
N ASN A 19 27.19 51.44 -25.82
CA ASN A 19 28.06 52.58 -25.55
C ASN A 19 27.44 53.55 -24.53
N THR A 20 26.82 53.02 -23.47
CA THR A 20 26.31 53.82 -22.33
C THR A 20 27.33 53.85 -21.20
N ASP A 21 27.50 55.01 -20.57
CA ASP A 21 28.34 55.18 -19.37
C ASP A 21 27.56 54.97 -18.06
N ASN A 22 26.24 54.73 -18.15
CA ASN A 22 25.41 54.52 -16.98
C ASN A 22 25.65 53.12 -16.39
N LEU A 23 26.29 53.07 -15.22
CA LEU A 23 26.65 51.83 -14.53
C LEU A 23 25.44 50.98 -14.14
N LEU A 24 24.32 51.60 -13.76
CA LEU A 24 23.07 50.90 -13.41
C LEU A 24 22.41 50.29 -14.65
N GLU A 25 22.42 51.02 -15.75
CA GLU A 25 21.90 50.56 -17.04
C GLU A 25 22.72 49.36 -17.55
N LEU A 26 24.05 49.43 -17.46
CA LEU A 26 24.96 48.32 -17.79
C LEU A 26 24.71 47.09 -16.89
N LEU A 27 24.50 47.30 -15.59
CA LEU A 27 24.21 46.23 -14.64
C LEU A 27 22.87 45.55 -14.95
N ASN A 28 21.83 46.32 -15.27
CA ASN A 28 20.52 45.77 -15.60
C ASN A 28 20.54 45.02 -16.95
N MET A 29 21.23 45.56 -17.97
CA MET A 29 21.43 44.87 -19.25
C MET A 29 22.21 43.56 -19.11
N LEU A 30 23.24 43.52 -18.25
CA LEU A 30 23.94 42.27 -17.92
C LEU A 30 23.02 41.25 -17.24
N ARG A 31 22.16 41.71 -16.32
CA ARG A 31 21.21 40.86 -15.63
C ARG A 31 20.20 40.21 -16.58
N GLU A 32 19.63 41.00 -17.50
CA GLU A 32 18.71 40.51 -18.53
C GLU A 32 19.41 39.53 -19.49
N MET A 33 20.63 39.87 -19.93
CA MET A 33 21.39 38.99 -20.82
C MET A 33 21.78 37.67 -20.13
N ARG A 34 22.18 37.72 -18.86
CA ARG A 34 22.45 36.53 -18.03
C ARG A 34 21.22 35.63 -17.92
N ALA A 35 20.04 36.21 -17.68
CA ALA A 35 18.79 35.46 -17.61
C ALA A 35 18.45 34.78 -18.95
N SER A 36 18.63 35.49 -20.07
CA SER A 36 18.37 34.95 -21.42
C SER A 36 19.33 33.82 -21.85
N LYS A 37 20.49 33.73 -21.20
CA LYS A 37 21.54 32.75 -21.49
C LYS A 37 21.64 31.65 -20.42
N HIS A 38 20.67 31.55 -19.51
CA HIS A 38 20.69 30.51 -18.48
C HIS A 38 20.61 29.10 -19.12
N PRO A 39 21.50 28.15 -18.74
CA PRO A 39 21.56 26.83 -19.37
C PRO A 39 20.27 26.01 -19.24
N ASP A 40 19.49 26.19 -18.17
CA ASP A 40 18.15 25.58 -18.01
C ASP A 40 17.14 25.94 -19.13
N GLY A 41 17.41 26.96 -19.95
CA GLY A 41 16.57 27.32 -21.11
C GLY A 41 16.80 26.49 -22.37
N TYR A 42 17.77 25.57 -22.36
CA TYR A 42 18.15 24.76 -23.52
C TYR A 42 17.93 23.27 -23.23
N GLU A 43 17.25 22.55 -24.12
CA GLU A 43 17.03 21.10 -23.97
C GLU A 43 18.21 20.26 -24.49
N ASP A 44 18.94 20.77 -25.49
CA ASP A 44 20.09 20.09 -26.10
C ASP A 44 21.38 20.21 -25.26
N GLU A 45 22.10 19.11 -25.09
CA GLU A 45 23.31 19.05 -24.25
C GLU A 45 24.49 19.84 -24.82
N THR A 46 24.64 19.94 -26.14
CA THR A 46 25.70 20.78 -26.73
C THR A 46 25.39 22.26 -26.61
N ALA A 47 24.13 22.65 -26.80
CA ALA A 47 23.66 24.02 -26.57
C ALA A 47 23.74 24.42 -25.09
N LYS A 48 23.41 23.53 -24.16
CA LYS A 48 23.57 23.77 -22.71
C LYS A 48 25.01 24.07 -22.31
N LYS A 49 25.99 23.35 -22.87
CA LYS A 49 27.40 23.56 -22.55
C LYS A 49 27.89 24.94 -23.01
N ILE A 50 27.51 25.35 -24.23
CA ILE A 50 27.82 26.68 -24.77
C ILE A 50 27.14 27.76 -23.94
N ALA A 51 25.86 27.57 -23.60
CA ALA A 51 25.13 28.48 -22.73
C ALA A 51 25.74 28.57 -21.32
N HIS A 52 26.27 27.47 -20.77
CA HIS A 52 26.94 27.45 -19.46
C HIS A 52 28.23 28.28 -19.46
N GLU A 53 29.07 28.16 -20.49
CA GLU A 53 30.29 28.95 -20.63
C GLU A 53 29.97 30.45 -20.82
N GLU A 54 28.95 30.75 -21.63
CA GLU A 54 28.49 32.12 -21.87
C GLU A 54 27.86 32.74 -20.60
N PHE A 55 27.04 31.98 -19.88
CA PHE A 55 26.44 32.37 -18.60
C PHE A 55 27.50 32.62 -17.53
N THR A 56 28.52 31.77 -17.44
CA THR A 56 29.64 31.94 -16.48
C THR A 56 30.40 33.22 -16.76
N THR A 57 30.67 33.50 -18.03
CA THR A 57 31.34 34.74 -18.45
C THR A 57 30.51 35.98 -18.10
N LEU A 58 29.20 35.96 -18.36
CA LEU A 58 28.28 37.04 -18.02
C LEU A 58 28.14 37.22 -16.50
N ASN A 59 28.16 36.13 -15.73
CA ASN A 59 28.06 36.18 -14.28
C ASN A 59 29.31 36.80 -13.65
N ASN A 60 30.50 36.45 -14.12
CA ASN A 60 31.75 37.04 -13.63
C ASN A 60 31.78 38.56 -13.90
N LEU A 61 31.39 38.99 -15.10
CA LEU A 61 31.31 40.42 -15.45
C LEU A 61 30.26 41.16 -14.61
N TYR A 62 29.15 40.50 -14.27
CA TYR A 62 28.11 41.05 -13.40
C TYR A 62 28.61 41.24 -11.96
N GLU A 63 29.30 40.25 -11.39
CA GLU A 63 29.90 40.35 -10.05
C GLU A 63 30.99 41.42 -9.99
N GLU A 64 31.87 41.48 -10.99
CA GLU A 64 32.91 42.50 -11.09
C GLU A 64 32.32 43.93 -11.19
N LEU A 65 31.29 44.13 -12.03
CA LEU A 65 30.63 45.43 -12.16
C LEU A 65 29.85 45.81 -10.89
N SER A 66 29.15 44.86 -10.28
CA SER A 66 28.43 45.07 -9.02
C SER A 66 29.39 45.49 -7.89
N GLY A 67 30.51 44.77 -7.73
CA GLY A 67 31.54 45.11 -6.75
C GLY A 67 32.19 46.47 -7.02
N PHE A 68 32.41 46.80 -8.30
CA PHE A 68 32.89 48.13 -8.70
C PHE A 68 31.90 49.23 -8.33
N ILE A 69 30.59 49.03 -8.57
CA ILE A 69 29.54 49.99 -8.19
C ILE A 69 29.48 50.17 -6.67
N GLU A 70 29.55 49.09 -5.88
CA GLU A 70 29.56 49.16 -4.41
C GLU A 70 30.75 49.98 -3.88
N GLN A 71 31.95 49.74 -4.42
CA GLN A 71 33.17 50.50 -4.05
C GLN A 71 33.10 51.96 -4.50
N HIS A 72 32.56 52.22 -5.69
CA HIS A 72 32.43 53.57 -6.25
C HIS A 72 31.32 54.39 -5.56
N GLN A 73 30.32 53.73 -4.99
CA GLN A 73 29.27 54.35 -4.19
C GLN A 73 29.73 54.61 -2.74
N ALA A 74 30.46 53.68 -2.12
CA ALA A 74 31.05 53.86 -0.79
C ALA A 74 32.04 55.05 -0.75
N SER A 75 32.72 55.33 -1.87
CA SER A 75 33.62 56.47 -2.03
C SER A 75 32.93 57.80 -2.38
N LYS A 76 31.69 57.78 -2.89
CA LYS A 76 30.89 58.97 -3.26
C LYS A 76 29.89 59.44 -2.20
N MET A 77 29.76 58.72 -1.09
CA MET A 77 28.74 58.94 -0.03
C MET A 77 28.84 60.30 0.72
N VAL A 78 29.67 61.25 0.27
CA VAL A 78 29.88 62.57 0.89
C VAL A 78 29.09 63.70 0.21
N VAL A 79 28.47 63.52 -0.98
CA VAL A 79 27.94 64.66 -1.76
C VAL A 79 26.64 64.32 -2.56
N PHE A 80 25.51 64.92 -2.12
CA PHE A 80 24.22 65.25 -2.82
C PHE A 80 23.12 64.20 -3.12
N ASP A 81 21.87 64.71 -3.16
CA ASP A 81 20.54 64.07 -3.14
C ASP A 81 20.21 63.12 -4.32
N ASP A 82 20.79 63.30 -5.51
CA ASP A 82 20.58 62.39 -6.66
C ASP A 82 21.20 61.00 -6.44
N ALA A 83 22.21 60.89 -5.56
CA ALA A 83 22.84 59.61 -5.20
C ALA A 83 21.88 58.65 -4.47
N ASN A 84 20.78 59.16 -3.88
CA ASN A 84 19.79 58.32 -3.19
C ASN A 84 18.91 57.52 -4.14
N ARG A 85 18.62 58.02 -5.35
CA ARG A 85 17.79 57.31 -6.34
C ARG A 85 18.55 56.12 -6.92
N ASP A 86 19.77 56.34 -7.36
CA ASP A 86 20.67 55.31 -7.89
C ASP A 86 20.99 54.23 -6.85
N MET A 87 21.12 54.61 -5.57
CA MET A 87 21.31 53.67 -4.47
C MET A 87 20.07 52.79 -4.21
N ASN A 88 18.87 53.37 -4.28
CA ASN A 88 17.63 52.60 -4.11
C ASN A 88 17.40 51.64 -5.28
N GLU A 89 17.74 52.05 -6.49
CA GLU A 89 17.62 51.21 -7.70
C GLU A 89 18.63 50.05 -7.69
N PHE A 90 19.89 50.30 -7.28
CA PHE A 90 20.88 49.25 -7.06
C PHE A 90 20.45 48.23 -6.01
N LYS A 91 19.96 48.70 -4.85
CA LYS A 91 19.44 47.82 -3.79
C LYS A 91 18.26 46.98 -4.28
N TYR A 92 17.36 47.59 -5.05
CA TYR A 92 16.22 46.88 -5.62
C TYR A 92 16.65 45.75 -6.57
N ILE A 93 17.61 46.00 -7.46
CA ILE A 93 18.16 44.98 -8.36
C ILE A 93 18.77 43.81 -7.55
N LYS A 94 19.55 44.11 -6.51
CA LYS A 94 20.18 43.11 -5.64
C LYS A 94 19.16 42.29 -4.85
N ASP A 95 18.12 42.95 -4.32
CA ASP A 95 17.02 42.28 -3.61
C ASP A 95 16.25 41.31 -4.51
N ILE A 96 16.06 41.63 -5.80
CA ILE A 96 15.43 40.68 -6.72
C ILE A 96 16.32 39.46 -6.94
N ASP A 97 17.62 39.64 -7.15
CA ASP A 97 18.55 38.52 -7.35
C ASP A 97 18.60 37.59 -6.12
N ILE A 98 18.56 38.14 -4.90
CA ILE A 98 18.47 37.36 -3.66
C ILE A 98 17.18 36.54 -3.63
N LYS A 99 16.04 37.17 -3.95
CA LYS A 99 14.74 36.48 -3.98
C LYS A 99 14.67 35.42 -5.08
N ASP A 100 15.25 35.66 -6.24
CA ASP A 100 15.29 34.68 -7.34
C ASP A 100 16.12 33.45 -6.96
N ALA A 101 17.25 33.65 -6.25
CA ALA A 101 18.04 32.55 -5.70
C ALA A 101 17.25 31.73 -4.67
N GLU A 102 16.51 32.40 -3.78
CA GLU A 102 15.64 31.74 -2.80
C GLU A 102 14.50 30.96 -3.47
N ILE A 103 13.84 31.54 -4.48
CA ILE A 103 12.81 30.88 -5.29
C ILE A 103 13.38 29.64 -5.97
N LYS A 104 14.60 29.72 -6.54
CA LYS A 104 15.25 28.56 -7.18
C LYS A 104 15.52 27.44 -6.18
N LYS A 105 16.01 27.78 -4.98
CA LYS A 105 16.24 26.81 -3.90
C LYS A 105 14.93 26.14 -3.45
N LEU A 106 13.88 26.93 -3.24
CA LEU A 106 12.56 26.42 -2.86
C LEU A 106 11.96 25.51 -3.94
N LYS A 107 12.12 25.85 -5.23
CA LYS A 107 11.69 24.99 -6.34
C LYS A 107 12.41 23.64 -6.33
N GLN A 108 13.72 23.63 -6.07
CA GLN A 108 14.48 22.38 -5.95
C GLN A 108 13.99 21.53 -4.78
N GLU A 109 13.77 22.14 -3.62
CA GLU A 109 13.26 21.45 -2.44
C GLU A 109 11.87 20.84 -2.68
N VAL A 110 10.96 21.59 -3.29
CA VAL A 110 9.63 21.09 -3.70
C VAL A 110 9.75 19.91 -4.67
N SER A 111 10.67 19.97 -5.63
CA SER A 111 10.90 18.87 -6.58
C SER A 111 11.41 17.61 -5.87
N LEU A 112 12.31 17.75 -4.91
CA LEU A 112 12.82 16.63 -4.11
C LEU A 112 11.72 16.03 -3.24
N LEU A 113 10.96 16.87 -2.54
CA LEU A 113 9.82 16.43 -1.73
C LEU A 113 8.77 15.69 -2.56
N ASN A 114 8.44 16.20 -3.75
CA ASN A 114 7.52 15.51 -4.66
C ASN A 114 8.03 14.13 -5.09
N SER A 115 9.33 14.02 -5.36
CA SER A 115 9.96 12.74 -5.71
C SER A 115 9.90 11.75 -4.54
N SER A 116 10.19 12.21 -3.31
CA SER A 116 10.07 11.38 -2.10
C SER A 116 8.64 10.91 -1.87
N ILE A 117 7.64 11.80 -2.05
CA ILE A 117 6.22 11.45 -1.94
C ILE A 117 5.84 10.38 -2.96
N GLU A 118 6.36 10.44 -4.18
CA GLU A 118 6.09 9.45 -5.22
C GLU A 118 6.69 8.08 -4.87
N ILE A 119 7.92 8.05 -4.36
CA ILE A 119 8.57 6.83 -3.86
C ILE A 119 7.76 6.22 -2.71
N GLU A 120 7.40 7.03 -1.70
CA GLU A 120 6.61 6.56 -0.55
C GLU A 120 5.22 6.06 -0.96
N LYS A 121 4.59 6.69 -1.96
CA LYS A 121 3.31 6.20 -2.52
C LYS A 121 3.47 4.83 -3.17
N GLU A 122 4.54 4.63 -3.92
CA GLU A 122 4.81 3.35 -4.57
C GLU A 122 5.13 2.25 -3.54
N GLU A 123 5.92 2.56 -2.50
CA GLU A 123 6.17 1.64 -1.39
C GLU A 123 4.88 1.28 -0.65
N ASN A 124 4.04 2.26 -0.34
CA ASN A 124 2.72 2.01 0.26
C ASN A 124 1.85 1.10 -0.62
N ARG A 125 1.87 1.30 -1.95
CA ARG A 125 1.13 0.46 -2.90
C ARG A 125 1.64 -0.98 -2.88
N LYS A 126 2.97 -1.18 -2.88
CA LYS A 126 3.59 -2.51 -2.77
C LYS A 126 3.24 -3.19 -1.46
N LEU A 127 3.32 -2.48 -0.33
CA LEU A 127 2.95 -3.00 0.98
C LEU A 127 1.48 -3.41 1.04
N HIS A 128 0.57 -2.59 0.50
CA HIS A 128 -0.85 -2.95 0.41
C HIS A 128 -1.06 -4.24 -0.38
N LYS A 129 -0.38 -4.38 -1.51
CA LYS A 129 -0.46 -5.60 -2.34
C LYS A 129 0.05 -6.83 -1.58
N THR A 130 1.19 -6.73 -0.91
CA THR A 130 1.74 -7.83 -0.10
C THR A 130 0.81 -8.23 1.05
N ILE A 131 0.18 -7.25 1.72
CA ILE A 131 -0.82 -7.52 2.76
C ILE A 131 -2.02 -8.28 2.19
N GLU A 132 -2.50 -7.88 1.01
CA GLU A 132 -3.64 -8.53 0.36
C GLU A 132 -3.31 -9.98 -0.05
N GLU A 133 -2.14 -10.23 -0.62
CA GLU A 133 -1.64 -11.57 -0.94
C GLU A 133 -1.50 -12.47 0.31
N LEU A 134 -0.99 -11.92 1.41
CA LEU A 134 -0.87 -12.65 2.68
C LEU A 134 -2.23 -12.97 3.29
N ILE A 135 -3.20 -12.06 3.19
CA ILE A 135 -4.58 -12.28 3.64
C ILE A 135 -5.22 -13.39 2.81
N GLU A 136 -5.07 -13.36 1.49
CA GLU A 136 -5.65 -14.36 0.60
C GLU A 136 -5.07 -15.76 0.86
N LYS A 137 -3.74 -15.87 0.98
CA LYS A 137 -3.07 -17.11 1.35
C LYS A 137 -3.50 -17.63 2.72
N LYS A 138 -3.72 -16.72 3.67
CA LYS A 138 -4.20 -17.08 5.02
C LYS A 138 -5.63 -17.60 4.97
N ASN A 139 -6.53 -16.96 4.23
CA ASN A 139 -7.91 -17.42 4.03
C ASN A 139 -7.94 -18.80 3.37
N GLU A 140 -7.13 -19.03 2.34
CA GLU A 140 -7.03 -20.35 1.70
C GLU A 140 -6.55 -21.41 2.70
N THR A 141 -5.56 -21.09 3.54
CA THR A 141 -5.06 -21.98 4.59
C THR A 141 -6.16 -22.33 5.58
N ILE A 142 -6.90 -21.33 6.08
CA ILE A 142 -8.00 -21.52 7.03
C ILE A 142 -9.10 -22.41 6.43
N HIS A 143 -9.50 -22.14 5.18
CA HIS A 143 -10.52 -22.93 4.50
C HIS A 143 -10.08 -24.38 4.30
N ASN A 144 -8.81 -24.60 3.92
CA ASN A 144 -8.23 -25.94 3.81
C ASN A 144 -8.17 -26.66 5.16
N GLU A 145 -7.82 -25.96 6.24
CA GLU A 145 -7.78 -26.52 7.59
C GLU A 145 -9.19 -26.91 8.07
N ILE A 146 -10.20 -26.07 7.86
CA ILE A 146 -11.61 -26.39 8.15
C ILE A 146 -12.05 -27.61 7.33
N LYS A 147 -11.76 -27.62 6.02
CA LYS A 147 -12.10 -28.71 5.11
C LYS A 147 -11.49 -30.05 5.52
N SER A 148 -10.25 -30.03 6.03
CA SER A 148 -9.54 -31.22 6.50
C SER A 148 -10.21 -31.92 7.69
N ILE A 149 -11.03 -31.21 8.48
CA ILE A 149 -11.71 -31.76 9.66
C ILE A 149 -12.83 -32.73 9.28
N TYR A 150 -13.50 -32.49 8.16
CA TYR A 150 -14.71 -33.23 7.78
C TYR A 150 -14.61 -33.95 6.43
N SER A 151 -13.64 -33.60 5.58
CA SER A 151 -13.48 -34.23 4.27
C SER A 151 -12.73 -35.54 4.39
N PRO A 152 -13.15 -36.60 3.66
CA PRO A 152 -12.39 -37.84 3.64
C PRO A 152 -11.04 -37.61 2.98
N GLN A 153 -9.99 -38.20 3.54
CA GLN A 153 -8.68 -38.22 2.89
C GLN A 153 -8.77 -38.97 1.56
N LYS A 154 -8.04 -38.48 0.56
CA LYS A 154 -8.10 -38.97 -0.84
C LYS A 154 -7.98 -40.49 -0.96
N ILE A 155 -7.00 -41.09 -0.27
CA ILE A 155 -6.75 -42.54 -0.28
C ILE A 155 -7.99 -43.31 0.20
N TRP A 156 -8.63 -42.87 1.29
CA TRP A 156 -9.82 -43.52 1.84
C TRP A 156 -11.06 -43.30 0.97
N SER A 157 -11.13 -42.17 0.26
CA SER A 157 -12.18 -41.88 -0.72
C SER A 157 -12.08 -42.80 -1.93
N ASP A 158 -10.87 -43.02 -2.46
CA ASP A 158 -10.64 -43.87 -3.64
C ASP A 158 -10.92 -45.34 -3.33
N VAL A 159 -10.42 -45.84 -2.19
CA VAL A 159 -10.71 -47.20 -1.72
C VAL A 159 -12.21 -47.37 -1.41
N GLY A 160 -12.83 -46.34 -0.85
CA GLY A 160 -14.27 -46.30 -0.59
C GLY A 160 -15.12 -46.38 -1.86
N LEU A 161 -14.70 -45.69 -2.93
CA LEU A 161 -15.38 -45.73 -4.22
C LEU A 161 -15.31 -47.14 -4.84
N VAL A 162 -14.15 -47.80 -4.76
CA VAL A 162 -13.99 -49.19 -5.19
C VAL A 162 -14.89 -50.13 -4.37
N ALA A 163 -14.98 -49.93 -3.06
CA ALA A 163 -15.87 -50.72 -2.21
C ALA A 163 -17.35 -50.53 -2.59
N ILE A 164 -17.78 -49.29 -2.85
CA ILE A 164 -19.15 -48.98 -3.29
C ILE A 164 -19.46 -49.68 -4.62
N LEU A 165 -18.55 -49.56 -5.61
CA LEU A 165 -18.70 -50.23 -6.90
C LEU A 165 -18.77 -51.75 -6.73
N THR A 166 -17.88 -52.33 -5.91
CA THR A 166 -17.86 -53.77 -5.64
C THR A 166 -19.15 -54.22 -4.95
N SER A 167 -19.65 -53.45 -3.98
CA SER A 167 -20.92 -53.69 -3.28
C SER A 167 -22.12 -53.66 -4.24
N LEU A 168 -22.17 -52.68 -5.14
CA LEU A 168 -23.23 -52.53 -6.14
C LEU A 168 -23.19 -53.68 -7.15
N ILE A 169 -22.01 -54.01 -7.68
CA ILE A 169 -21.87 -55.04 -8.72
C ILE A 169 -22.10 -56.44 -8.11
N ALA A 170 -21.75 -56.68 -6.84
CA ALA A 170 -22.04 -57.93 -6.14
C ALA A 170 -23.53 -58.21 -5.90
N THR A 171 -24.43 -57.27 -6.23
CA THR A 171 -25.88 -57.53 -6.26
C THR A 171 -26.31 -58.33 -7.50
N PHE A 172 -25.50 -58.33 -8.56
CA PHE A 172 -25.75 -59.11 -9.77
C PHE A 172 -25.31 -60.57 -9.58
N PRO A 173 -26.18 -61.57 -9.83
CA PRO A 173 -25.88 -62.98 -9.61
C PRO A 173 -24.61 -63.46 -10.35
N ILE A 174 -24.46 -63.04 -11.61
CA ILE A 174 -23.34 -63.41 -12.48
C ILE A 174 -21.99 -62.97 -11.88
N VAL A 175 -21.93 -61.78 -11.29
CA VAL A 175 -20.70 -61.26 -10.70
C VAL A 175 -20.46 -61.83 -9.30
N ARG A 176 -21.53 -62.09 -8.55
CA ARG A 176 -21.45 -62.78 -7.26
C ARG A 176 -20.86 -64.19 -7.42
N ASP A 177 -21.30 -64.94 -8.43
CA ASP A 177 -20.80 -66.28 -8.72
C ASP A 177 -19.34 -66.25 -9.21
N TRP A 178 -18.97 -65.27 -10.04
CA TRP A 178 -17.58 -65.05 -10.46
C TRP A 178 -16.66 -64.69 -9.28
N LEU A 179 -17.10 -63.81 -8.38
CA LEU A 179 -16.36 -63.44 -7.16
C LEU A 179 -16.19 -64.64 -6.21
N ASN A 180 -17.23 -65.48 -6.08
CA ASN A 180 -17.19 -66.71 -5.30
C ASN A 180 -16.21 -67.74 -5.89
N GLN A 181 -16.10 -67.83 -7.22
CA GLN A 181 -15.20 -68.76 -7.91
C GLN A 181 -13.71 -68.41 -7.74
N ILE A 182 -13.37 -67.14 -7.52
CA ILE A 182 -11.99 -66.69 -7.29
C ILE A 182 -11.58 -66.83 -5.80
N GLY A 183 -12.48 -67.35 -4.95
CA GLY A 183 -12.25 -67.51 -3.51
C GLY A 183 -12.28 -66.19 -2.74
N ALA A 184 -12.74 -65.10 -3.38
CA ALA A 184 -12.66 -63.74 -2.85
C ALA A 184 -13.87 -63.32 -2.00
N THR A 185 -14.81 -64.21 -1.70
CA THR A 185 -16.08 -63.83 -1.04
C THR A 185 -16.61 -64.91 -0.12
N SER A 186 -16.08 -64.98 1.10
CA SER A 186 -16.93 -65.41 2.21
C SER A 186 -18.03 -64.35 2.41
N ASP A 187 -19.22 -64.76 2.88
CA ASP A 187 -20.32 -63.81 3.17
C ASP A 187 -19.87 -62.67 4.12
N ILE A 188 -18.87 -62.96 4.97
CA ILE A 188 -18.22 -62.01 5.88
C ILE A 188 -17.47 -60.91 5.12
N ALA A 189 -16.76 -61.25 4.04
CA ALA A 189 -16.02 -60.27 3.23
C ALA A 189 -16.98 -59.32 2.48
N LEU A 190 -18.06 -59.86 1.91
CA LEU A 190 -19.10 -59.04 1.28
C LEU A 190 -19.82 -58.13 2.28
N TYR A 191 -20.07 -58.63 3.50
CA TYR A 191 -20.61 -57.82 4.57
C TYR A 191 -19.65 -56.68 4.97
N ALA A 192 -18.35 -56.96 5.11
CA ALA A 192 -17.35 -55.95 5.40
C ALA A 192 -17.26 -54.86 4.30
N ILE A 193 -17.29 -55.26 3.02
CA ILE A 193 -17.32 -54.33 1.88
C ILE A 193 -18.56 -53.45 1.92
N ARG A 194 -19.74 -54.00 2.26
CA ARG A 194 -20.98 -53.23 2.42
C ARG A 194 -20.88 -52.22 3.56
N VAL A 195 -20.43 -52.64 4.74
CA VAL A 195 -20.25 -51.74 5.89
C VAL A 195 -19.28 -50.62 5.52
N PHE A 196 -18.15 -50.93 4.90
CA PHE A 196 -17.18 -49.95 4.46
C PHE A 196 -17.77 -48.97 3.43
N SER A 197 -18.55 -49.47 2.46
CA SER A 197 -19.28 -48.65 1.48
C SER A 197 -20.24 -47.67 2.15
N PHE A 198 -21.03 -48.14 3.14
CA PHE A 198 -21.93 -47.28 3.92
C PHE A 198 -21.16 -46.20 4.69
N VAL A 199 -20.01 -46.54 5.28
CA VAL A 199 -19.14 -45.59 5.99
C VAL A 199 -18.59 -44.54 5.03
N THR A 200 -18.15 -44.92 3.83
CA THR A 200 -17.68 -43.98 2.80
C THR A 200 -18.79 -43.03 2.35
N ILE A 201 -19.97 -43.55 2.04
CA ILE A 201 -21.13 -42.74 1.64
C ILE A 201 -21.51 -41.76 2.76
N PHE A 202 -21.53 -42.24 4.01
CA PHE A 202 -21.80 -41.39 5.17
C PHE A 202 -20.75 -40.29 5.32
N ASN A 203 -19.46 -40.57 5.12
CA ASN A 203 -18.40 -39.58 5.18
C ASN A 203 -18.50 -38.52 4.06
N TRP A 204 -18.87 -38.92 2.83
CA TRP A 204 -19.16 -37.95 1.76
C TRP A 204 -20.37 -37.09 2.08
N PHE A 205 -21.45 -37.69 2.59
CA PHE A 205 -22.65 -36.97 2.98
C PHE A 205 -22.37 -35.98 4.13
N ARG A 206 -21.60 -36.42 5.13
CA ARG A 206 -21.07 -35.57 6.21
C ARG A 206 -20.28 -34.40 5.64
N SER A 207 -19.34 -34.66 4.73
CA SER A 207 -18.50 -33.62 4.14
C SER A 207 -19.33 -32.57 3.38
N PHE A 208 -20.29 -33.01 2.58
CA PHE A 208 -21.21 -32.13 1.86
C PHE A 208 -22.06 -31.27 2.79
N LEU A 209 -22.65 -31.88 3.83
CA LEU A 209 -23.48 -31.15 4.80
C LEU A 209 -22.67 -30.11 5.59
N VAL A 210 -21.48 -30.49 6.07
CA VAL A 210 -20.64 -29.60 6.86
C VAL A 210 -20.13 -28.45 6.00
N ASN A 211 -19.69 -28.69 4.76
CA ASN A 211 -19.25 -27.62 3.86
C ASN A 211 -20.34 -26.57 3.65
N LYS A 212 -21.57 -27.01 3.32
CA LYS A 212 -22.71 -26.09 3.18
C LYS A 212 -23.03 -25.33 4.47
N ARG A 213 -22.88 -25.96 5.63
CA ARG A 213 -23.12 -25.31 6.92
C ARG A 213 -22.08 -24.25 7.23
N VAL A 214 -20.80 -24.55 7.01
CA VAL A 214 -19.67 -23.62 7.19
C VAL A 214 -19.85 -22.39 6.30
N GLU A 215 -20.08 -22.59 5.00
CA GLU A 215 -20.32 -21.49 4.04
C GLU A 215 -21.54 -20.65 4.45
N ASN A 216 -22.62 -21.29 4.92
CA ASN A 216 -23.83 -20.58 5.34
C ASN A 216 -23.62 -19.77 6.63
N ILE A 217 -22.82 -20.26 7.58
CA ILE A 217 -22.50 -19.52 8.82
C ILE A 217 -21.68 -18.27 8.49
N GLU A 218 -20.67 -18.44 7.65
CA GLU A 218 -19.80 -17.36 7.17
C GLU A 218 -20.64 -16.27 6.47
N TYR A 219 -21.47 -16.66 5.50
CA TYR A 219 -22.36 -15.75 4.78
C TYR A 219 -23.37 -15.07 5.71
N SER A 220 -24.01 -15.84 6.61
CA SER A 220 -25.02 -15.35 7.57
C SER A 220 -24.46 -14.32 8.53
N ILE A 221 -23.21 -14.47 8.98
CA ILE A 221 -22.60 -13.49 9.88
C ILE A 221 -22.15 -12.26 9.11
N LEU A 222 -21.54 -12.42 7.93
CA LEU A 222 -20.92 -11.30 7.22
C LEU A 222 -21.88 -10.42 6.44
N ASN A 223 -23.04 -10.95 6.03
CA ASN A 223 -24.03 -10.22 5.25
C ASN A 223 -25.28 -9.87 6.06
N ASP A 224 -25.23 -10.03 7.38
CA ASP A 224 -26.30 -9.56 8.24
C ASP A 224 -26.31 -8.03 8.33
N SER A 225 -27.44 -7.42 7.96
CA SER A 225 -27.64 -5.98 8.14
C SER A 225 -27.62 -5.55 9.61
N SER A 226 -27.87 -6.46 10.55
CA SER A 226 -27.81 -6.20 12.00
C SER A 226 -26.59 -6.85 12.67
N ILE A 227 -25.48 -7.00 11.94
CA ILE A 227 -24.23 -7.56 12.48
C ILE A 227 -23.77 -6.85 13.76
N ASN A 228 -24.04 -5.54 13.88
CA ASN A 228 -23.72 -4.75 15.06
C ASN A 228 -24.48 -5.20 16.32
N GLU A 229 -25.76 -5.57 16.17
CA GLU A 229 -26.58 -6.10 17.25
C GLU A 229 -26.15 -7.52 17.62
N ARG A 230 -25.86 -8.37 16.61
CA ARG A 230 -25.41 -9.75 16.82
C ARG A 230 -24.05 -9.83 17.51
N LEU A 231 -23.12 -8.97 17.13
CA LEU A 231 -21.80 -8.87 17.75
C LEU A 231 -21.83 -8.15 19.11
N ASN A 232 -23.02 -7.74 19.59
CA ASN A 232 -23.21 -7.05 20.86
C ASN A 232 -22.26 -5.85 20.98
N ILE A 233 -22.19 -5.04 19.92
CA ILE A 233 -21.31 -3.88 19.89
C ILE A 233 -21.74 -2.91 20.99
N LYS A 234 -20.84 -2.64 21.93
CA LYS A 234 -21.09 -1.70 23.02
C LYS A 234 -20.23 -0.47 22.85
N GLN A 235 -20.82 0.69 23.15
CA GLN A 235 -20.06 1.92 23.34
C GLN A 235 -19.20 1.78 24.60
N ARG A 236 -17.89 1.87 24.43
CA ARG A 236 -16.91 1.96 25.51
C ARG A 236 -16.35 3.35 25.60
N TYR A 237 -16.21 3.80 26.84
CA TYR A 237 -15.45 4.99 27.16
C TYR A 237 -13.95 4.66 27.13
N ILE A 238 -13.20 5.39 26.33
CA ILE A 238 -11.74 5.36 26.26
C ILE A 238 -11.27 6.79 26.58
N GLU A 239 -10.00 6.98 26.96
CA GLU A 239 -9.41 8.29 27.29
C GLU A 239 -9.67 9.38 26.23
N CYS A 240 -9.94 9.00 24.98
CA CYS A 240 -10.23 9.91 23.86
C CYS A 240 -11.71 9.95 23.42
N GLY A 241 -12.65 9.48 24.23
CA GLY A 241 -14.09 9.50 23.96
C GLY A 241 -14.75 8.11 23.83
N PHE A 242 -15.98 8.07 23.30
CA PHE A 242 -16.70 6.81 23.07
C PHE A 242 -16.23 6.13 21.78
N ARG A 243 -15.92 4.83 21.87
CA ARG A 243 -15.77 3.97 20.69
C ARG A 243 -16.60 2.71 20.83
N GLU A 244 -17.17 2.30 19.71
CA GLU A 244 -17.88 1.04 19.59
C GLU A 244 -16.89 -0.13 19.53
N SER A 245 -17.17 -1.19 20.28
CA SER A 245 -16.30 -2.37 20.32
C SER A 245 -17.05 -3.67 20.58
N PHE A 246 -16.47 -4.79 20.12
CA PHE A 246 -16.90 -6.15 20.42
C PHE A 246 -15.71 -7.03 20.81
N TYR A 247 -15.97 -8.14 21.49
CA TYR A 247 -14.95 -9.12 21.85
C TYR A 247 -14.90 -10.30 20.87
N GLU A 248 -13.74 -10.96 20.80
CA GLU A 248 -13.63 -12.25 20.10
C GLU A 248 -14.66 -13.29 20.59
N THR A 249 -15.01 -13.24 21.88
CA THR A 249 -16.03 -14.12 22.47
C THR A 249 -17.44 -13.89 21.93
N ASP A 250 -17.74 -12.70 21.40
CA ASP A 250 -19.04 -12.39 20.81
C ASP A 250 -19.18 -13.07 19.44
N ILE A 251 -18.10 -13.10 18.64
CA ILE A 251 -18.04 -13.89 17.39
C ILE A 251 -18.20 -15.37 17.70
N VAL A 252 -17.44 -15.89 18.68
CA VAL A 252 -17.51 -17.30 19.10
C VAL A 252 -18.93 -17.66 19.53
N SER A 253 -19.61 -16.76 20.25
CA SER A 253 -20.99 -16.97 20.70
C SER A 253 -21.96 -17.00 19.52
N CYS A 254 -21.81 -16.10 18.55
CA CYS A 254 -22.61 -16.10 17.31
C CYS A 254 -22.47 -17.42 16.54
N ILE A 255 -21.23 -17.90 16.35
CA ILE A 255 -20.97 -19.17 15.68
C ILE A 255 -21.63 -20.33 16.45
N LYS A 256 -21.49 -20.35 17.78
CA LYS A 256 -22.09 -21.41 18.62
C LYS A 256 -23.61 -21.42 18.60
N ILE A 257 -24.26 -20.25 18.45
CA ILE A 257 -25.72 -20.17 18.31
C ILE A 257 -26.18 -20.74 16.97
N GLN A 258 -25.40 -20.53 15.90
CA GLN A 258 -25.74 -21.04 14.57
C GLN A 258 -25.41 -22.53 14.41
N LEU A 259 -24.46 -23.06 15.19
CA LEU A 259 -24.16 -24.49 15.24
C LEU A 259 -25.17 -25.24 16.12
N THR A 260 -25.86 -26.20 15.51
CA THR A 260 -26.85 -27.04 16.20
C THR A 260 -26.18 -28.25 16.87
N LYS A 261 -26.93 -28.98 17.72
CA LYS A 261 -26.48 -30.25 18.31
C LYS A 261 -26.09 -31.29 17.25
N PHE A 262 -26.72 -31.24 16.07
CA PHE A 262 -26.41 -32.13 14.95
C PHE A 262 -25.04 -31.82 14.34
N ASP A 263 -24.67 -30.54 14.25
CA ASP A 263 -23.37 -30.12 13.73
C ASP A 263 -22.23 -30.58 14.66
N ARG A 264 -22.47 -30.68 15.97
CA ARG A 264 -21.50 -31.27 16.91
C ARG A 264 -21.21 -32.74 16.64
N ILE A 265 -22.20 -33.50 16.15
CA ILE A 265 -22.03 -34.90 15.74
C ILE A 265 -21.27 -34.96 14.41
N LEU A 266 -21.64 -34.11 13.44
CA LEU A 266 -20.94 -34.03 12.16
C LEU A 266 -19.52 -33.45 12.25
N LEU A 267 -19.17 -32.77 13.34
CA LEU A 267 -17.82 -32.23 13.60
C LEU A 267 -17.14 -32.97 14.76
N PHE A 268 -17.57 -34.20 15.06
CA PHE A 268 -16.97 -34.99 16.13
C PHE A 268 -15.44 -35.09 15.96
N GLY A 269 -14.69 -34.75 17.02
CA GLY A 269 -13.23 -34.67 17.02
C GLY A 269 -12.60 -33.33 16.56
N GLY A 270 -13.38 -32.43 15.95
CA GLY A 270 -12.89 -31.16 15.40
C GLY A 270 -13.80 -29.95 15.60
N TYR A 271 -14.86 -30.06 16.41
CA TYR A 271 -15.83 -29.00 16.67
C TYR A 271 -15.18 -27.69 17.15
N GLU A 272 -14.36 -27.74 18.20
CA GLU A 272 -13.69 -26.54 18.74
C GLU A 272 -12.67 -25.95 17.76
N LYS A 273 -11.97 -26.80 16.99
CA LYS A 273 -11.05 -26.34 15.93
C LYS A 273 -11.82 -25.60 14.83
N THR A 274 -12.98 -26.12 14.43
CA THR A 274 -13.85 -25.49 13.43
C THR A 274 -14.32 -24.13 13.89
N ILE A 275 -14.76 -24.00 15.15
CA ILE A 275 -15.16 -22.71 15.73
C ILE A 275 -13.99 -21.73 15.71
N LYS A 276 -12.79 -22.18 16.11
CA LYS A 276 -11.59 -21.33 16.13
C LYS A 276 -11.26 -20.80 14.73
N PHE A 277 -11.21 -21.68 13.73
CA PHE A 277 -10.89 -21.30 12.36
C PHE A 277 -11.96 -20.42 11.73
N LEU A 278 -13.24 -20.70 11.96
CA LEU A 278 -14.35 -19.83 11.55
C LEU A 278 -14.27 -18.45 12.20
N THR A 279 -13.91 -18.39 13.48
CA THR A 279 -13.72 -17.11 14.18
C THR A 279 -12.61 -16.29 13.52
N GLU A 280 -11.49 -16.94 13.21
CA GLU A 280 -10.36 -16.29 12.55
C GLU A 280 -10.70 -15.80 11.13
N ASP A 281 -11.40 -16.61 10.35
CA ASP A 281 -11.87 -16.24 9.02
C ASP A 281 -12.81 -15.03 9.06
N ILE A 282 -13.82 -15.06 9.94
CA ILE A 282 -14.76 -13.94 10.11
C ILE A 282 -14.02 -12.66 10.52
N ILE A 283 -13.05 -12.73 11.43
CA ILE A 283 -12.23 -11.56 11.81
C ILE A 283 -11.50 -10.98 10.60
N ILE A 284 -10.88 -11.83 9.78
CA ILE A 284 -10.16 -11.38 8.58
C ILE A 284 -11.13 -10.70 7.61
N GLN A 285 -12.31 -11.27 7.39
CA GLN A 285 -13.31 -10.71 6.49
C GLN A 285 -13.91 -9.40 7.00
N LEU A 286 -14.18 -9.28 8.30
CA LEU A 286 -14.60 -8.02 8.93
C LEU A 286 -13.53 -6.93 8.77
N ASN A 287 -12.26 -7.30 8.90
CA ASN A 287 -11.13 -6.37 8.69
C ASN A 287 -11.05 -5.93 7.22
N ARG A 288 -11.22 -6.85 6.25
CA ARG A 288 -11.27 -6.50 4.81
C ARG A 288 -12.41 -5.54 4.48
N LYS A 289 -13.58 -5.73 5.10
CA LYS A 289 -14.73 -4.80 4.99
C LYS A 289 -14.50 -3.46 5.71
N LYS A 290 -13.34 -3.23 6.33
CA LYS A 290 -12.98 -2.01 7.10
C LYS A 290 -13.96 -1.72 8.26
N LEU A 291 -14.59 -2.76 8.80
CA LEU A 291 -15.45 -2.63 9.98
C LEU A 291 -14.62 -2.54 11.26
N ILE A 292 -13.48 -3.23 11.30
CA ILE A 292 -12.52 -3.17 12.42
C ILE A 292 -11.53 -2.04 12.15
N THR A 293 -11.44 -1.08 13.08
CA THR A 293 -10.49 0.05 13.00
C THR A 293 -9.20 -0.21 13.76
N SER A 294 -9.28 -0.93 14.87
CA SER A 294 -8.10 -1.27 15.69
C SER A 294 -8.37 -2.48 16.55
N VAL A 295 -7.30 -3.21 16.87
CA VAL A 295 -7.34 -4.39 17.73
C VAL A 295 -6.59 -4.07 19.02
N GLY A 296 -7.25 -4.32 20.16
CA GLY A 296 -6.66 -4.21 21.48
C GLY A 296 -6.76 -5.53 22.25
N SER A 297 -6.22 -5.53 23.46
CA SER A 297 -6.28 -6.66 24.39
C SER A 297 -6.69 -6.19 25.78
N GLU A 298 -7.70 -6.85 26.35
CA GLU A 298 -8.06 -6.71 27.76
C GLU A 298 -7.81 -8.06 28.46
N GLY A 299 -6.67 -8.15 29.16
CA GLY A 299 -6.17 -9.40 29.71
C GLY A 299 -5.90 -10.42 28.59
N LEU A 300 -6.59 -11.57 28.63
CA LEU A 300 -6.48 -12.63 27.62
C LEU A 300 -7.46 -12.48 26.44
N LYS A 301 -8.35 -11.48 26.47
CA LYS A 301 -9.40 -11.30 25.45
C LYS A 301 -9.00 -10.26 24.43
N LYS A 302 -9.15 -10.58 23.14
CA LYS A 302 -9.04 -9.60 22.07
C LYS A 302 -10.30 -8.74 21.99
N VAL A 303 -10.09 -7.44 21.85
CA VAL A 303 -11.13 -6.43 21.69
C VAL A 303 -10.96 -5.81 20.31
N PHE A 304 -12.04 -5.75 19.54
CA PHE A 304 -12.07 -5.14 18.22
C PHE A 304 -12.85 -3.83 18.30
N MET A 305 -12.19 -2.72 17.97
CA MET A 305 -12.83 -1.42 17.88
C MET A 305 -13.43 -1.26 16.49
N VAL A 306 -14.60 -0.63 16.43
CA VAL A 306 -15.40 -0.44 15.23
C VAL A 306 -15.48 1.05 14.93
N LYS A 307 -15.54 1.40 13.65
CA LYS A 307 -15.79 2.77 13.22
C LYS A 307 -17.22 3.14 13.62
N SER A 308 -17.40 4.11 14.52
CA SER A 308 -18.73 4.68 14.77
C SER A 308 -19.32 5.15 13.44
N ALA A 309 -20.55 4.71 13.18
CA ALA A 309 -21.36 5.15 12.04
C ALA A 309 -21.66 6.66 12.12
#